data_AF-A0A3P1VQU7-F1
#
_entry.id   AF-A0A3P1VQU7-F1
#
_cell.length_a   1.000
_cell.length_b   1.000
_cell.length_c   1.000
_cell.angle_alpha   90.00
_cell.angle_beta   90.00
_cell.angle_gamma   90.00
#
_symmetry.space_group_name_H-M   'P 1'
#
loop_
_entity.id
_entity.type
_entity.pdbx_description
1 polymer ?
#
loop_
_entity_poly.entity_id
_entity_poly.type
_entity_poly.pdbx_seq_one_letter_code
_entity_poly.pdbx_strand_id
1 'polypeptide(L)'
;MKRKDGPSAISEEKYREGVEDAIKDILKRSINRRVQFGETTLLIPENTIINSKQRNIVDMKTGYGIFIIFSKEPRCIEKKEGNFKYGLMYSDTNSNIAKIAQKIIKVNGFKNTCN
;
A
#
# COMPACT_ATOMS: atom_id res chain seq x y z
N MET A 1 8.67 -13.29 15.02
CA MET A 1 9.57 -12.35 14.31
C MET A 1 8.81 -11.70 13.18
N LYS A 2 8.83 -10.37 13.06
CA LYS A 2 8.16 -9.70 11.93
C LYS A 2 8.97 -9.96 10.65
N ARG A 3 8.27 -10.13 9.54
CA ARG A 3 8.90 -10.42 8.25
C ARG A 3 9.33 -9.12 7.56
N LYS A 4 10.44 -9.18 6.81
CA LYS A 4 11.00 -8.04 6.07
C LYS A 4 10.00 -7.44 5.08
N ASP A 5 9.23 -8.31 4.42
CA ASP A 5 8.22 -7.99 3.41
C ASP A 5 6.83 -7.67 4.00
N GLY A 6 6.71 -7.69 5.33
CA GLY A 6 5.44 -7.45 6.01
C GLY A 6 5.16 -5.97 6.29
N PRO A 7 3.89 -5.60 6.53
CA PRO A 7 3.50 -4.21 6.73
C PRO A 7 4.06 -3.61 8.03
N SER A 8 4.43 -4.45 8.99
CA SER A 8 5.00 -4.04 10.27
C SER A 8 6.54 -4.10 10.31
N ALA A 9 7.21 -4.23 9.15
CA ALA A 9 8.67 -4.30 9.07
C ALA A 9 9.35 -3.08 9.70
N ILE A 10 8.76 -1.88 9.57
CA ILE A 10 9.28 -0.63 10.14
C ILE A 10 9.43 -0.68 11.66
N SER A 11 8.64 -1.51 12.34
CA SER A 11 8.66 -1.64 13.80
C SER A 11 9.70 -2.65 14.29
N GLU A 12 10.54 -3.21 13.42
CA GLU A 12 11.73 -3.98 13.81
C GLU A 12 12.95 -3.09 13.66
N GLU A 13 13.72 -2.94 14.74
CA GLU A 13 14.91 -2.08 14.76
C GLU A 13 15.86 -2.36 13.59
N LYS A 14 16.17 -3.64 13.33
CA LYS A 14 17.03 -4.07 12.22
C LYS A 14 16.53 -3.74 10.81
N TYR A 15 15.26 -3.38 10.64
CA TYR A 15 14.67 -3.06 9.35
C TYR A 15 14.25 -1.59 9.24
N ARG A 16 14.08 -0.90 10.37
CA ARG A 16 13.46 0.42 10.46
C ARG A 16 14.06 1.44 9.48
N GLU A 17 15.37 1.63 9.51
CA GLU A 17 16.07 2.58 8.65
C GLU A 17 15.88 2.24 7.15
N GLY A 18 16.07 0.96 6.79
CA GLY A 18 15.86 0.51 5.41
C GLY A 18 14.43 0.66 4.92
N VAL A 19 13.43 0.48 5.80
CA VAL A 19 12.02 0.70 5.47
C VAL A 19 11.73 2.20 5.30
N GLU A 20 12.27 3.05 6.17
CA GLU A 20 12.12 4.51 6.07
C GLU A 20 12.69 5.05 4.75
N ASP A 21 13.85 4.55 4.31
CA ASP A 21 14.46 4.94 3.05
C ASP A 21 13.70 4.40 1.83
N ALA A 22 13.20 3.16 1.89
CA ALA A 22 12.33 2.61 0.87
C ALA A 22 11.04 3.44 0.71
N ILE A 23 10.44 3.90 1.82
CA ILE A 23 9.27 4.79 1.80
C ILE A 23 9.59 6.12 1.10
N LYS A 24 10.72 6.75 1.42
CA LYS A 24 11.13 8.03 0.80
C LYS A 24 11.37 7.88 -0.70
N ASP A 25 11.97 6.76 -1.12
CA ASP A 25 12.19 6.47 -2.53
C ASP A 25 10.87 6.22 -3.26
N ILE A 26 10.00 5.36 -2.71
CA ILE A 26 8.67 5.06 -3.27
C ILE A 26 7.81 6.31 -3.41
N LEU A 27 7.88 7.24 -2.46
CA LEU A 27 7.13 8.50 -2.51
C LEU A 27 7.39 9.32 -3.78
N LYS A 28 8.59 9.20 -4.35
CA LYS A 28 9.02 9.91 -5.58
C LYS A 28 8.62 9.20 -6.86
N ARG A 29 8.27 7.91 -6.80
CA ARG A 29 7.92 7.09 -7.96
C ARG A 29 6.55 7.45 -8.52
N SER A 30 6.37 7.18 -9.81
CA SER A 30 5.07 7.33 -10.45
C SER A 30 4.11 6.20 -10.03
N ILE A 31 2.80 6.47 -10.05
CA ILE A 31 1.75 5.50 -9.66
C ILE A 31 1.09 4.96 -10.94
N ASN A 32 1.86 4.20 -11.73
CA ASN A 32 1.43 3.68 -13.03
C ASN A 32 1.52 2.14 -13.13
N ARG A 33 2.05 1.46 -12.11
CA ARG A 33 2.21 0.00 -12.12
C ARG A 33 0.84 -0.65 -11.93
N ARG A 34 0.36 -1.32 -12.97
CA ARG A 34 -0.89 -2.09 -12.95
C ARG A 34 -0.67 -3.44 -12.26
N VAL A 35 -1.50 -3.78 -11.28
CA VAL A 35 -1.50 -5.07 -10.58
C VAL A 35 -2.93 -5.59 -10.46
N GLN A 36 -3.14 -6.86 -10.81
CA GLN A 36 -4.44 -7.50 -10.64
C GLN A 36 -4.71 -7.80 -9.16
N PHE A 37 -5.91 -7.47 -8.68
CA PHE A 37 -6.34 -7.71 -7.31
C PHE A 37 -7.81 -8.18 -7.27
N GLY A 38 -8.02 -9.50 -7.28
CA GLY A 38 -9.36 -10.06 -7.53
C GLY A 38 -9.84 -9.67 -8.92
N GLU A 39 -11.07 -9.16 -9.03
CA GLU A 39 -11.68 -8.73 -10.29
C GLU A 39 -11.34 -7.29 -10.73
N THR A 40 -10.40 -6.61 -10.06
CA THR A 40 -10.01 -5.24 -10.43
C THR A 40 -8.51 -5.12 -10.68
N THR A 41 -8.11 -4.10 -11.42
CA THR A 41 -6.71 -3.72 -11.61
C THR A 41 -6.43 -2.45 -10.81
N LEU A 42 -5.41 -2.50 -9.95
CA LEU A 42 -4.95 -1.37 -9.15
C LEU A 42 -3.68 -0.76 -9.74
N LEU A 43 -3.57 0.56 -9.68
CA LEU A 43 -2.35 1.32 -9.94
C LEU A 43 -1.60 1.56 -8.63
N ILE A 44 -0.36 1.08 -8.58
CA ILE A 44 0.54 1.22 -7.42
C ILE A 44 1.86 1.88 -7.87
N PRO A 45 2.75 2.28 -6.93
CA PRO A 45 4.05 2.83 -7.30
C PRO A 45 4.88 1.88 -8.15
N GLU A 46 5.69 2.42 -9.06
CA GLU A 46 6.65 1.62 -9.84
C GLU A 46 7.59 0.79 -8.96
N ASN A 47 8.03 -0.35 -9.48
CA ASN A 47 8.91 -1.29 -8.79
C ASN A 47 8.37 -1.72 -7.41
N THR A 48 7.05 -1.87 -7.29
CA THR A 48 6.40 -2.45 -6.12
C THR A 48 5.44 -3.58 -6.50
N ILE A 49 5.14 -4.44 -5.54
CA ILE A 49 4.13 -5.52 -5.66
C ILE A 49 3.17 -5.49 -4.48
N ILE A 50 2.02 -6.16 -4.63
CA ILE A 50 1.12 -6.46 -3.52
C ILE A 50 1.47 -7.84 -2.97
N ASN A 51 1.79 -7.92 -1.67
CA ASN A 51 2.09 -9.17 -0.98
C ASN A 51 0.88 -10.12 -1.04
N SER A 52 1.04 -11.36 -1.48
CA SER A 52 -0.09 -12.30 -1.62
C SER A 52 -0.74 -12.70 -0.29
N LYS A 53 0.01 -12.68 0.81
CA LYS A 53 -0.46 -13.08 2.15
C LYS A 53 -1.05 -11.91 2.92
N GLN A 54 -0.27 -10.84 3.03
CA GLN A 54 -0.61 -9.69 3.87
C GLN A 54 -1.22 -8.52 3.08
N ARG A 55 -1.23 -8.59 1.75
CA ARG A 55 -1.83 -7.60 0.84
C ARG A 55 -1.25 -6.19 0.98
N ASN A 56 -0.09 -6.07 1.61
CA ASN A 56 0.65 -4.83 1.73
C ASN A 56 1.53 -4.57 0.50
N ILE A 57 1.90 -3.32 0.28
CA ILE A 57 2.92 -2.97 -0.72
C ILE A 57 4.29 -3.49 -0.25
N VAL A 58 5.05 -4.07 -1.18
CA VAL A 58 6.45 -4.47 -0.99
C VAL A 58 7.30 -3.80 -2.07
N ASP A 59 8.37 -3.15 -1.66
CA ASP A 59 9.38 -2.61 -2.57
C ASP A 59 10.17 -3.74 -3.22
N MET A 60 10.17 -3.83 -4.55
CA MET A 60 10.88 -4.91 -5.26
C MET A 60 12.40 -4.77 -5.16
N LYS A 61 12.91 -3.54 -5.03
CA LYS A 61 14.35 -3.28 -4.96
C LYS A 61 14.96 -3.75 -3.64
N THR A 62 14.29 -3.47 -2.52
CA THR A 62 14.81 -3.75 -1.17
C THR A 62 14.16 -4.97 -0.51
N GLY A 63 12.97 -5.36 -0.95
CA GLY A 63 12.15 -6.40 -0.32
C GLY A 63 11.43 -5.93 0.96
N TYR A 64 11.41 -4.63 1.26
CA TYR A 64 10.74 -4.11 2.45
C TYR A 64 9.24 -3.91 2.24
N GLY A 65 8.46 -4.35 3.22
CA GLY A 65 7.02 -4.14 3.28
C GLY A 65 6.67 -2.76 3.87
N ILE A 66 5.68 -2.10 3.26
CA ILE A 66 5.12 -0.82 3.70
C ILE A 66 3.69 -1.02 4.18
N PHE A 67 3.29 -0.32 5.25
CA PHE A 67 1.92 -0.35 5.80
C PHE A 67 0.93 0.40 4.90
N ILE A 68 0.68 -0.13 3.69
CA ILE A 68 -0.42 0.22 2.79
C ILE A 68 -1.01 -1.10 2.34
N ILE A 69 -2.18 -1.46 2.88
CA ILE A 69 -2.80 -2.78 2.76
C ILE A 69 -4.08 -2.67 1.93
N PHE A 70 -4.21 -3.54 0.93
CA PHE A 70 -5.43 -3.68 0.13
C PHE A 70 -6.35 -4.77 0.70
N SER A 71 -7.66 -4.53 0.68
CA SER A 71 -8.67 -5.45 1.19
C SER A 71 -9.80 -5.66 0.19
N LYS A 72 -10.46 -6.83 0.24
CA LYS A 72 -11.75 -7.09 -0.42
C LYS A 72 -12.95 -6.81 0.51
N GLU A 73 -12.66 -6.45 1.76
CA GLU A 73 -13.60 -6.04 2.79
C GLU A 73 -13.20 -4.62 3.21
N PRO A 74 -13.72 -3.58 2.55
CA PRO A 74 -13.34 -2.20 2.86
C PRO A 74 -13.85 -1.75 4.22
N ARG A 75 -13.18 -0.74 4.76
CA ARG A 75 -13.66 0.07 5.89
C ARG A 75 -14.01 1.45 5.34
N CYS A 76 -13.38 2.49 5.87
CA CYS A 76 -13.61 3.87 5.49
C CYS A 76 -13.18 4.19 4.06
N ILE A 77 -12.09 3.60 3.57
CA ILE A 77 -11.63 3.86 2.20
C ILE A 77 -12.14 2.74 1.32
N GLU A 78 -13.06 3.08 0.40
CA GLU A 78 -13.79 2.13 -0.44
C GLU A 78 -13.67 2.48 -1.93
N LYS A 79 -13.52 1.45 -2.76
CA LYS A 79 -13.78 1.47 -4.20
C LYS A 79 -14.75 0.32 -4.53
N LYS A 80 -15.80 0.64 -5.29
CA LYS A 80 -16.72 -0.36 -5.85
C LYS A 80 -16.38 -0.60 -7.33
N GLU A 81 -16.35 -1.86 -7.74
CA GLU A 81 -16.17 -2.29 -9.13
C GLU A 81 -17.19 -3.41 -9.40
N GLY A 82 -18.27 -3.08 -10.11
CA GLY A 82 -19.43 -3.97 -10.24
C GLY A 82 -20.01 -4.38 -8.88
N ASN A 83 -20.07 -5.68 -8.62
CA ASN A 83 -20.55 -6.26 -7.35
C ASN A 83 -19.46 -6.37 -6.28
N PHE A 84 -18.21 -6.08 -6.63
CA PHE A 84 -17.08 -6.20 -5.72
C PHE A 84 -16.78 -4.86 -5.04
N LYS A 85 -16.34 -4.96 -3.79
CA LYS A 85 -15.82 -3.85 -3.03
C LYS A 85 -14.36 -4.09 -2.67
N TYR A 86 -13.60 -3.01 -2.66
CA TYR A 86 -12.19 -3.01 -2.33
C TYR A 86 -11.91 -1.89 -1.35
N GLY A 87 -10.95 -2.10 -0.47
CA GLY A 87 -10.50 -1.08 0.47
C GLY A 87 -9.00 -0.95 0.54
N LEU A 88 -8.58 0.14 1.16
CA LEU A 88 -7.20 0.47 1.41
C LEU A 88 -7.06 0.93 2.87
N MET A 89 -6.07 0.39 3.58
CA MET A 89 -5.71 0.83 4.93
C MET A 89 -4.25 1.26 4.93
N TYR A 90 -3.94 2.33 5.64
CA TYR A 90 -2.57 2.83 5.76
C TYR A 90 -2.34 3.46 7.14
N SER A 91 -1.07 3.68 7.48
CA SER A 91 -0.68 4.40 8.71
C SER A 91 -0.69 5.90 8.41
N ASP A 92 -1.58 6.63 9.06
CA ASP A 92 -1.68 8.09 9.02
C ASP A 92 -0.62 8.78 9.89
N THR A 93 -0.11 8.08 10.91
CA THR A 93 1.00 8.54 11.76
C THR A 93 2.32 8.72 11.00
N ASN A 94 2.54 7.99 9.91
CA ASN A 94 3.67 8.20 9.02
C ASN A 94 3.26 9.06 7.82
N SER A 95 3.67 10.33 7.83
CA SER A 95 3.28 11.32 6.81
C SER A 95 3.68 10.93 5.37
N ASN A 96 4.78 10.20 5.18
CA ASN A 96 5.19 9.74 3.86
C ASN A 96 4.34 8.57 3.38
N ILE A 97 3.99 7.62 4.26
CA ILE A 97 3.03 6.55 3.96
C ILE A 97 1.68 7.16 3.59
N ALA A 98 1.19 8.13 4.38
CA ALA A 98 -0.06 8.82 4.11
C ALA A 98 -0.05 9.49 2.72
N LYS A 99 1.04 10.19 2.36
CA LYS A 99 1.17 10.81 1.02
C LYS A 99 1.13 9.77 -0.11
N ILE A 100 1.82 8.64 0.04
CA ILE A 100 1.78 7.56 -0.96
C ILE A 100 0.35 7.00 -1.08
N ALA A 101 -0.28 6.68 0.06
CA ALA A 101 -1.64 6.16 0.09
C ALA A 101 -2.63 7.12 -0.57
N GLN A 102 -2.54 8.42 -0.31
CA GLN A 102 -3.41 9.43 -0.92
C GLN A 102 -3.23 9.52 -2.45
N LYS A 103 -1.99 9.39 -2.95
CA LYS A 103 -1.75 9.29 -4.40
C LYS A 103 -2.43 8.05 -5.01
N ILE A 104 -2.32 6.90 -4.35
CA ILE A 104 -2.96 5.64 -4.77
C ILE A 104 -4.49 5.77 -4.73
N ILE A 105 -5.05 6.30 -3.64
CA ILE A 105 -6.49 6.53 -3.46
C ILE A 105 -7.03 7.37 -4.62
N LYS A 106 -6.38 8.50 -4.89
CA LYS A 106 -6.79 9.44 -5.95
C LYS A 106 -6.76 8.79 -7.34
N VAL A 107 -5.67 8.13 -7.71
CA VAL A 107 -5.53 7.58 -9.08
C VAL A 107 -6.43 6.37 -9.33
N ASN A 108 -6.76 5.60 -8.28
CA ASN A 108 -7.65 4.44 -8.39
C ASN A 108 -9.13 4.78 -8.16
N GLY A 109 -9.44 6.00 -7.72
CA GLY A 109 -10.82 6.42 -7.46
C GLY A 109 -11.43 5.83 -6.18
N PHE A 110 -10.61 5.54 -5.16
CA PHE A 110 -11.14 5.23 -3.82
C PHE A 110 -11.76 6.49 -3.20
N LYS A 111 -12.78 6.30 -2.35
CA LYS A 111 -13.47 7.36 -1.62
C LYS A 111 -13.42 7.07 -0.12
N ASN A 112 -13.36 8.11 0.70
CA ASN A 112 -13.58 7.99 2.15
C ASN A 112 -15.09 8.03 2.44
N THR A 113 -15.60 7.04 3.18
CA THR A 113 -17.02 6.84 3.51
C THR A 113 -17.28 6.90 5.02
N CYS A 114 -16.24 6.94 5.86
CA CYS A 114 -16.38 7.29 7.27
C CYS A 114 -16.30 8.81 7.37
N ASN A 115 -17.46 9.45 7.42
CA ASN A 115 -17.58 10.87 7.79
C ASN A 115 -17.59 11.01 9.31
#